data_AF-A0A815NMJ0-F1
#
_entry.id   AF-A0A815NMJ0-F1
#
_cell.length_a   1.000
_cell.length_b   1.000
_cell.length_c   1.000
_cell.angle_alpha   90.00
_cell.angle_beta   90.00
_cell.angle_gamma   90.00
#
_symmetry.space_group_name_H-M   'P 1'
#
loop_
_entity.id
_entity.type
_entity.pdbx_description
1 polymer ?
#
loop_
_entity_poly.entity_id
_entity_poly.type
_entity_poly.pdbx_seq_one_letter_code
_entity_poly.pdbx_strand_id
1 'polypeptide(L)'
;MENRFVDTSDTLYGDESTSPIYGYQDQVITTLEEAIQGIRHEILRIDDYVRQAKKKYKRPCLLTEDEFATIYLYTMTSSGFSSRLNGRLRAMEKEPLKPWFPYLKFFITALNKLPSFKGIVWRGVSKKEDYNLGDIACQTRWDITSTTKDLKVSELFFGEAGILYVIKAVNGKDISKYSANPDEKEVILMPGTRILLETEPFVINNESFIYSFEECTSIPQGKHVMLSYENNDKAVVLQIYQYLLNRSIPVRFDENRSNNNIYDSLAIGVENAAFVVCFLSPEYESSARSQIELQYAQKRYKKIVPCLTKTEETWRSIGWLGPILEGVKQEDFRHFSPSNEIDSEMDYLLWTLRKMVYVPEENSERLNIRFELIKYEYLCNSKIERFMNPAVTFPIDQSYINLAIVETKETREKEEKLKGTQNIGTIIDTYEDIYGSKTPIKVKDIFEKCKDQNKRILVFGRAGIGKSTFCRYAAYQWATGAIWSEYELVVLVPLRSLTGPKYNANKEYNLVDILINQYFFDRSLSVEEKNTLENKIHTGRILWLLDGYDEIVQETSSHLQNLLEQLLKTPHHIVTSRPYMNTLSYFVHMEIT
;
A
#
# COMPACT_ATOMS: atom_id res chain seq x y z
N MET A 1 8.78 -16.82 23.10
CA MET A 1 8.64 -15.74 22.09
C MET A 1 10.05 -15.30 21.78
N GLU A 2 10.48 -15.40 20.52
CA GLU A 2 11.71 -14.75 20.07
C GLU A 2 11.56 -13.24 20.26
N ASN A 3 12.56 -12.61 20.87
CA ASN A 3 12.57 -11.17 21.09
C ASN A 3 12.76 -10.50 19.73
N ARG A 4 11.70 -9.93 19.12
CA ARG A 4 11.77 -9.29 17.79
C ARG A 4 12.85 -8.21 17.67
N PHE A 5 13.24 -7.62 18.80
CA PHE A 5 14.29 -6.60 18.88
C PHE A 5 15.71 -7.19 18.94
N VAL A 6 15.81 -8.51 19.05
CA VAL A 6 17.04 -9.30 19.05
C VAL A 6 16.89 -10.29 17.91
N ASP A 7 17.35 -9.91 16.72
CA ASP A 7 17.37 -10.81 15.57
C ASP A 7 18.18 -12.06 15.97
N THR A 8 17.56 -13.23 16.01
CA THR A 8 18.24 -14.47 16.42
C THR A 8 19.31 -14.89 15.40
N SER A 9 19.28 -14.31 14.18
CA SER A 9 20.35 -14.43 13.18
C SER A 9 21.56 -13.52 13.46
N ASP A 10 21.45 -12.55 14.37
CA ASP A 10 22.54 -11.66 14.85
C ASP A 10 23.08 -12.10 16.24
N THR A 11 22.79 -13.31 16.71
CA THR A 11 23.16 -13.79 18.06
C THR A 11 24.66 -14.00 18.31
N LEU A 12 25.55 -13.54 17.43
CA LEU A 12 26.98 -13.48 17.76
C LEU A 12 27.43 -12.14 18.36
N TYR A 13 26.68 -11.04 18.20
CA TYR A 13 26.94 -9.79 18.93
C TYR A 13 25.63 -9.02 19.13
N GLY A 14 25.12 -9.01 20.37
CA GLY A 14 24.00 -8.17 20.77
C GLY A 14 24.39 -6.70 20.62
N ASP A 15 24.02 -6.11 19.49
CA ASP A 15 24.51 -4.78 19.12
C ASP A 15 23.65 -3.69 19.76
N GLU A 16 24.13 -3.13 20.87
CA GLU A 16 23.60 -1.95 21.53
C GLU A 16 23.42 -0.75 20.56
N SER A 17 24.12 -0.72 19.41
CA SER A 17 24.16 0.44 18.52
C SER A 17 22.94 0.61 17.60
N THR A 18 22.19 -0.45 17.31
CA THR A 18 21.17 -0.44 16.22
C THR A 18 19.74 -0.15 16.67
N SER A 19 19.41 -0.40 17.95
CA SER A 19 18.06 -0.21 18.50
C SER A 19 18.01 0.98 19.46
N PRO A 20 17.20 2.02 19.18
CA PRO A 20 17.09 3.19 20.05
C PRO A 20 16.43 2.84 21.39
N ILE A 21 15.68 1.74 21.47
CA ILE A 21 15.02 1.27 22.68
C ILE A 21 15.80 0.17 23.41
N TYR A 22 17.03 -0.15 23.00
CA TYR A 22 17.83 -1.15 23.72
C TYR A 22 17.92 -0.80 25.22
N GLY A 23 17.69 -1.79 26.09
CA GLY A 23 17.59 -1.61 27.54
C GLY A 23 16.17 -1.38 28.09
N TYR A 24 15.15 -1.17 27.23
CA TYR A 24 13.76 -1.10 27.69
C TYR A 24 13.29 -2.42 28.34
N GLN A 25 13.85 -3.54 27.89
CA GLN A 25 13.49 -4.88 28.35
C GLN A 25 13.90 -5.16 29.79
N ASP A 26 14.95 -4.48 30.27
CA ASP A 26 15.51 -4.60 31.62
C ASP A 26 14.70 -3.78 32.65
N GLN A 27 13.75 -2.96 32.18
CA GLN A 27 12.84 -2.23 33.06
C GLN A 27 11.92 -3.21 33.80
N VAL A 28 11.74 -2.95 35.09
CA VAL A 28 10.84 -3.72 35.96
C VAL A 28 9.40 -3.29 35.68
N ILE A 29 8.51 -4.26 35.50
CA ILE A 29 7.07 -4.01 35.38
C ILE A 29 6.52 -3.73 36.78
N THR A 30 5.99 -2.53 37.00
CA THR A 30 5.43 -2.12 38.29
C THR A 30 3.96 -1.68 38.20
N THR A 31 3.66 -0.38 38.22
CA THR A 31 2.34 0.21 37.98
C THR A 31 2.43 1.25 36.88
N LEU A 32 1.30 1.58 36.23
CA LEU A 32 1.29 2.62 35.19
C LEU A 32 1.76 3.98 35.76
N GLU A 33 1.39 4.31 36.99
CA GLU A 33 1.79 5.57 37.66
C GLU A 33 3.31 5.69 37.86
N GLU A 34 3.97 4.58 38.21
CA GLU A 34 5.43 4.54 38.31
C GLU A 34 6.08 4.58 36.92
N ALA A 35 5.50 3.89 35.95
CA ALA A 35 6.02 3.82 34.58
C ALA A 35 6.04 5.19 33.86
N ILE A 36 5.19 6.12 34.27
CA ILE A 36 5.15 7.49 33.72
C ILE A 36 5.97 8.50 34.52
N GLN A 37 6.57 8.12 35.66
CA GLN A 37 7.22 9.07 36.56
C GLN A 37 8.33 9.86 35.86
N GLY A 38 9.13 9.20 35.02
CA GLY A 38 10.21 9.82 34.25
C GLY A 38 9.76 10.83 33.19
N ILE A 39 8.50 10.76 32.75
CA ILE A 39 7.96 11.57 31.63
C ILE A 39 6.94 12.62 32.07
N ARG A 40 6.69 12.78 33.39
CA ARG A 40 5.76 13.79 33.94
C ARG A 40 6.09 15.22 33.53
N HIS A 41 7.36 15.53 33.32
CA HIS A 41 7.81 16.85 32.87
C HIS A 41 7.60 17.07 31.37
N GLU A 42 7.44 16.00 30.57
CA GLU A 42 7.22 16.09 29.12
C GLU A 42 5.74 16.21 28.73
N ILE A 43 4.84 15.70 29.57
CA ILE A 43 3.40 15.69 29.33
C ILE A 43 2.65 16.33 30.49
N LEU A 44 2.11 17.52 30.23
CA LEU A 44 1.30 18.26 31.20
C LEU A 44 0.05 17.45 31.59
N ARG A 45 -0.22 17.33 32.90
CA ARG A 45 -1.40 16.64 33.46
C ARG A 45 -1.49 15.14 33.12
N ILE A 46 -0.36 14.48 32.86
CA ILE A 46 -0.32 13.04 32.57
C ILE A 46 -1.05 12.18 33.62
N ASP A 47 -0.95 12.52 34.91
CA ASP A 47 -1.65 11.79 35.97
C ASP A 47 -3.18 11.90 35.87
N ASP A 48 -3.72 13.02 35.35
CA ASP A 48 -5.15 13.17 35.08
C ASP A 48 -5.59 12.26 33.93
N TYR A 49 -4.75 12.12 32.89
CA TYR A 49 -5.03 11.26 31.76
C TYR A 49 -4.95 9.77 32.13
N VAL A 50 -3.98 9.36 32.95
CA VAL A 50 -3.92 8.00 33.51
C VAL A 50 -5.18 7.68 34.30
N ARG A 51 -5.61 8.58 35.20
CA ARG A 51 -6.86 8.39 35.96
C ARG A 51 -8.09 8.28 35.05
N GLN A 52 -8.14 9.04 33.96
CA GLN A 52 -9.22 8.95 32.98
C GLN A 52 -9.20 7.62 32.22
N ALA A 53 -8.02 7.16 31.78
CA ALA A 53 -7.83 5.90 31.08
C ALA A 53 -8.24 4.70 31.95
N LYS A 54 -7.82 4.65 33.22
CA LYS A 54 -8.20 3.59 34.17
C LYS A 54 -9.71 3.53 34.38
N LYS A 55 -10.41 4.67 34.51
CA LYS A 55 -11.88 4.73 34.63
C LYS A 55 -12.64 4.12 33.45
N LYS A 56 -12.01 3.98 32.28
CA LYS A 56 -12.63 3.39 31.08
C LYS A 56 -12.55 1.88 31.06
N TYR A 57 -11.72 1.28 31.91
CA TYR A 57 -11.61 -0.16 32.05
C TYR A 57 -12.94 -0.80 32.45
N LYS A 58 -13.29 -1.91 31.79
CA LYS A 58 -14.49 -2.70 32.08
C LYS A 58 -14.15 -4.18 32.02
N ARG A 59 -14.76 -4.98 32.90
CA ARG A 59 -14.64 -6.46 32.90
C ARG A 59 -15.80 -7.10 32.10
N PRO A 60 -15.59 -8.26 31.46
CA PRO A 60 -14.33 -9.00 31.34
C PRO A 60 -13.38 -8.35 30.32
N CYS A 61 -12.08 -8.35 30.62
CA CYS A 61 -11.04 -7.81 29.74
C CYS A 61 -9.84 -8.76 29.74
N LEU A 62 -9.22 -8.96 28.58
CA LEU A 62 -8.00 -9.76 28.42
C LEU A 62 -6.81 -9.12 29.14
N LEU A 63 -6.77 -7.79 29.18
CA LEU A 63 -5.73 -7.00 29.79
C LEU A 63 -6.08 -6.67 31.25
N THR A 64 -5.04 -6.47 32.06
CA THR A 64 -5.20 -5.83 33.37
C THR A 64 -5.64 -4.37 33.22
N GLU A 65 -6.07 -3.74 34.31
CA GLU A 65 -6.47 -2.33 34.29
C GLU A 65 -5.34 -1.41 33.81
N ASP A 66 -4.11 -1.62 34.30
CA ASP A 66 -2.94 -0.83 33.92
C ASP A 66 -2.55 -1.05 32.45
N GLU A 67 -2.59 -2.30 31.98
CA GLU A 67 -2.31 -2.63 30.57
C GLU A 67 -3.35 -2.02 29.63
N PHE A 68 -4.63 -2.08 30.00
CA PHE A 68 -5.70 -1.40 29.28
C PHE A 68 -5.46 0.11 29.25
N ALA A 69 -5.21 0.71 30.42
CA ALA A 69 -5.06 2.14 30.56
C ALA A 69 -3.83 2.66 29.79
N THR A 70 -2.78 1.84 29.69
CA THR A 70 -1.58 2.15 28.90
C THR A 70 -1.90 2.27 27.41
N ILE A 71 -2.66 1.32 26.83
CA ILE A 71 -3.10 1.42 25.42
C ILE A 71 -4.06 2.59 25.24
N TYR A 72 -5.03 2.74 26.14
CA TYR A 72 -6.00 3.82 26.08
C TYR A 72 -5.31 5.19 26.10
N LEU A 73 -4.36 5.42 27.01
CA LEU A 73 -3.59 6.66 27.13
C LEU A 73 -2.87 7.03 25.82
N TYR A 74 -2.23 6.06 25.16
CA TYR A 74 -1.56 6.28 23.87
C TYR A 74 -2.52 6.88 22.82
N THR A 75 -3.76 6.39 22.78
CA THR A 75 -4.78 6.81 21.80
C THR A 75 -5.53 8.10 22.16
N MET A 76 -5.27 8.71 23.32
CA MET A 76 -5.92 9.95 23.74
C MET A 76 -5.33 11.15 22.97
N THR A 77 -5.99 11.56 21.88
CA THR A 77 -5.55 12.69 21.03
C THR A 77 -5.36 14.00 21.80
N SER A 78 -6.21 14.28 22.79
CA SER A 78 -6.14 15.49 23.64
C SER A 78 -4.90 15.58 24.54
N SER A 79 -4.19 14.48 24.76
CA SER A 79 -3.02 14.43 25.64
C SER A 79 -1.70 14.83 24.96
N GLY A 80 -1.64 14.75 23.62
CA GLY A 80 -0.38 14.85 22.87
C GLY A 80 0.61 13.71 23.14
N PHE A 81 0.20 12.67 23.88
CA PHE A 81 1.06 11.59 24.35
C PHE A 81 1.72 10.83 23.19
N SER A 82 0.92 10.31 22.25
CA SER A 82 1.44 9.56 21.09
C SER A 82 2.35 10.40 20.21
N SER A 83 2.01 11.67 19.98
CA SER A 83 2.83 12.61 19.21
C SER A 83 4.22 12.80 19.83
N ARG A 84 4.28 13.01 21.16
CA ARG A 84 5.55 13.18 21.87
C ARG A 84 6.39 11.91 21.86
N LEU A 85 5.79 10.75 22.19
CA LEU A 85 6.49 9.47 22.20
C LEU A 85 7.03 9.11 20.81
N ASN A 86 6.19 9.19 19.78
CA ASN A 86 6.62 8.91 18.41
C ASN A 86 7.67 9.92 17.91
N GLY A 87 7.63 11.18 18.36
CA GLY A 87 8.69 12.14 18.12
C GLY A 87 10.05 11.69 18.69
N ARG A 88 10.07 11.20 19.94
CA ARG A 88 11.29 10.67 20.57
C ARG A 88 11.80 9.41 19.88
N LEU A 89 10.90 8.49 19.52
CA LEU A 89 11.25 7.24 18.81
C LEU A 89 11.87 7.52 17.43
N ARG A 90 11.35 8.52 16.70
CA ARG A 90 11.90 8.93 15.39
C ARG A 90 13.23 9.65 15.46
N ALA A 91 13.47 10.42 16.53
CA ALA A 91 14.76 11.08 16.73
C ALA A 91 15.89 10.06 16.98
N MET A 92 15.56 8.86 17.45
CA MET A 92 16.51 7.77 17.76
C MET A 92 17.61 8.14 18.78
N GLU A 93 17.44 9.26 19.49
CA GLU A 93 18.35 9.69 20.56
C GLU A 93 18.08 8.90 21.84
N LYS A 94 19.09 8.17 22.34
CA LYS A 94 18.94 7.32 23.52
C LYS A 94 18.63 8.09 24.81
N GLU A 95 19.38 9.16 25.09
CA GLU A 95 19.24 9.88 26.37
C GLU A 95 17.83 10.47 26.58
N PRO A 96 17.22 11.17 25.61
CA PRO A 96 15.85 11.66 25.76
C PRO A 96 14.78 10.56 25.76
N LEU A 97 15.10 9.35 25.27
CA LEU A 97 14.16 8.24 25.19
C LEU A 97 14.18 7.34 26.44
N LYS A 98 15.29 7.28 27.17
CA LYS A 98 15.42 6.50 28.43
C LYS A 98 14.29 6.74 29.43
N PRO A 99 13.82 7.99 29.69
CA PRO A 99 12.69 8.22 30.60
C PRO A 99 11.39 7.51 30.18
N TRP A 100 11.23 7.20 28.88
CA TRP A 100 10.06 6.53 28.32
C TRP A 100 10.14 4.99 28.39
N PHE A 101 11.29 4.42 28.74
CA PHE A 101 11.49 2.96 28.74
C PHE A 101 10.52 2.20 29.67
N PRO A 102 10.23 2.66 30.91
CA PRO A 102 9.25 2.00 31.76
C PRO A 102 7.85 1.97 31.13
N TYR A 103 7.42 3.08 30.52
CA TYR A 103 6.16 3.12 29.78
C TYR A 103 6.17 2.19 28.56
N LEU A 104 7.24 2.20 27.76
CA LEU A 104 7.40 1.32 26.60
C LEU A 104 7.35 -0.15 27.00
N LYS A 105 7.96 -0.53 28.12
CA LYS A 105 7.90 -1.89 28.67
C LYS A 105 6.46 -2.31 28.93
N PHE A 106 5.66 -1.47 29.58
CA PHE A 106 4.24 -1.72 29.83
C PHE A 106 3.44 -1.83 28.55
N PHE A 107 3.59 -0.85 27.66
CA PHE A 107 2.85 -0.78 26.40
C PHE A 107 3.13 -2.00 25.52
N ILE A 108 4.40 -2.36 25.33
CA ILE A 108 4.81 -3.54 24.55
C ILE A 108 4.32 -4.84 25.21
N THR A 109 4.37 -4.93 26.54
CA THR A 109 3.86 -6.11 27.27
C THR A 109 2.35 -6.29 27.08
N ALA A 110 1.58 -5.20 27.17
CA ALA A 110 0.14 -5.20 26.93
C ALA A 110 -0.20 -5.63 25.49
N LEU A 111 0.47 -5.05 24.50
CA LEU A 111 0.29 -5.38 23.09
C LEU A 111 0.66 -6.83 22.75
N ASN A 112 1.67 -7.40 23.40
CA ASN A 112 2.08 -8.79 23.19
C ASN A 112 1.04 -9.81 23.69
N LYS A 113 0.14 -9.43 24.61
CA LYS A 113 -1.00 -10.27 25.02
C LYS A 113 -2.11 -10.32 23.96
N LEU A 114 -2.15 -9.35 23.04
CA LEU A 114 -3.14 -9.30 21.97
C LEU A 114 -2.76 -10.26 20.81
N PRO A 115 -3.74 -10.92 20.18
CA PRO A 115 -3.48 -11.73 19.00
C PRO A 115 -2.92 -10.87 17.86
N SER A 116 -2.07 -11.46 17.03
CA SER A 116 -1.56 -10.81 15.83
C SER A 116 -2.66 -10.72 14.77
N PHE A 117 -2.87 -9.53 14.24
CA PHE A 117 -3.68 -9.22 13.09
C PHE A 117 -2.85 -9.40 11.81
N LYS A 118 -3.39 -10.17 10.87
CA LYS A 118 -2.84 -10.34 9.52
C LYS A 118 -3.85 -9.81 8.51
N GLY A 119 -3.44 -8.85 7.68
CA GLY A 119 -4.31 -8.20 6.70
C GLY A 119 -3.81 -6.83 6.28
N ILE A 120 -4.56 -6.18 5.40
CA ILE A 120 -4.24 -4.84 4.91
C ILE A 120 -4.67 -3.79 5.95
N VAL A 121 -3.78 -2.85 6.21
CA VAL A 121 -4.04 -1.66 7.03
C VAL A 121 -3.59 -0.41 6.28
N TRP A 122 -4.22 0.73 6.61
CA TRP A 122 -4.05 1.99 5.92
C TRP A 122 -3.50 3.05 6.88
N ARG A 123 -2.65 3.95 6.37
CA ARG A 123 -2.15 5.10 7.14
C ARG A 123 -2.04 6.33 6.24
N GLY A 124 -2.78 7.38 6.56
CA GLY A 124 -2.65 8.68 5.92
C GLY A 124 -1.55 9.53 6.59
N VAL A 125 -0.79 10.27 5.78
CA VAL A 125 0.27 11.19 6.23
C VAL A 125 0.15 12.51 5.46
N SER A 126 0.17 13.64 6.17
CA SER A 126 0.13 14.97 5.54
C SER A 126 1.50 15.37 4.96
N LYS A 127 1.52 16.03 3.78
CA LYS A 127 2.74 16.48 3.07
C LYS A 127 3.75 17.30 3.89
N LYS A 128 3.36 17.88 5.04
CA LYS A 128 4.27 18.66 5.90
C LYS A 128 5.23 17.80 6.71
N GLU A 129 4.90 16.54 6.95
CA GLU A 129 5.89 15.59 7.46
C GLU A 129 6.71 15.16 6.25
N ASP A 130 7.82 15.87 6.04
CA ASP A 130 8.85 15.59 5.05
C ASP A 130 9.53 14.26 5.41
N TYR A 131 8.76 13.17 5.39
CA TYR A 131 9.31 11.85 5.22
C TYR A 131 9.85 11.85 3.81
N ASN A 132 11.15 12.17 3.69
CA ASN A 132 11.96 11.83 2.55
C ASN A 132 11.81 10.32 2.33
N LEU A 133 10.75 9.93 1.63
CA LEU A 133 10.48 8.58 1.12
C LEU A 133 11.23 8.34 -0.19
N GLY A 134 12.37 9.00 -0.31
CA GLY A 134 13.48 8.40 -0.99
C GLY A 134 14.19 7.50 0.01
N ASP A 135 14.33 6.23 -0.37
CA ASP A 135 15.54 5.43 -0.25
C ASP A 135 15.35 4.10 0.46
N ILE A 136 15.29 3.08 -0.42
CA ILE A 136 15.40 1.64 -0.20
C ILE A 136 14.08 0.88 0.05
N ALA A 137 14.04 -0.30 -0.58
CA ALA A 137 12.93 -1.24 -0.59
C ALA A 137 12.45 -1.61 0.81
N CYS A 138 13.29 -1.59 1.85
CA CYS A 138 12.95 -2.00 3.20
C CYS A 138 13.24 -0.84 4.16
N GLN A 139 12.34 -0.54 5.10
CA GLN A 139 12.47 0.52 6.10
C GLN A 139 12.21 -0.03 7.50
N THR A 140 13.00 0.37 8.50
CA THR A 140 12.72 0.06 9.91
C THR A 140 11.99 1.22 10.59
N ARG A 141 10.73 1.01 10.99
CA ARG A 141 9.88 1.99 11.68
C ARG A 141 10.03 1.85 13.18
N TRP A 142 10.81 2.76 13.79
CA TRP A 142 10.96 2.81 15.24
C TRP A 142 9.81 3.49 15.97
N ASP A 143 9.04 4.34 15.27
CA ASP A 143 7.79 4.88 15.79
C ASP A 143 6.73 3.78 15.94
N ILE A 144 5.84 3.96 16.92
CA ILE A 144 4.61 3.17 17.03
C ILE A 144 3.73 3.58 15.85
N THR A 145 3.67 2.72 14.83
CA THR A 145 2.97 3.05 13.59
C THR A 145 1.49 2.73 13.76
N SER A 146 0.71 3.76 14.09
CA SER A 146 -0.76 3.69 14.10
C SER A 146 -1.31 3.59 12.67
N THR A 147 -2.16 2.58 12.43
CA THR A 147 -2.81 2.32 11.14
C THR A 147 -4.28 2.00 11.38
N THR A 148 -5.11 1.98 10.34
CA THR A 148 -6.53 1.64 10.45
C THR A 148 -6.91 0.53 9.47
N LYS A 149 -7.86 -0.32 9.86
CA LYS A 149 -8.51 -1.27 8.93
C LYS A 149 -9.55 -0.59 8.03
N ASP A 150 -9.90 0.66 8.34
CA ASP A 150 -10.93 1.42 7.63
C ASP A 150 -10.29 2.52 6.80
N LEU A 151 -10.28 2.31 5.48
CA LEU A 151 -9.70 3.26 4.55
C LEU A 151 -10.30 4.67 4.70
N LYS A 152 -11.61 4.80 4.97
CA LYS A 152 -12.27 6.12 5.15
C LYS A 152 -11.73 6.88 6.36
N VAL A 153 -11.34 6.16 7.41
CA VAL A 153 -10.71 6.78 8.58
C VAL A 153 -9.35 7.35 8.20
N SER A 154 -8.58 6.66 7.36
CA SER A 154 -7.26 7.14 6.92
C SER A 154 -7.33 8.45 6.11
N GLU A 155 -8.45 8.71 5.42
CA GLU A 155 -8.68 9.93 4.64
C GLU A 155 -8.67 11.21 5.48
N LEU A 156 -9.08 11.10 6.74
CA LEU A 156 -9.09 12.23 7.67
C LEU A 156 -7.67 12.74 7.98
N PHE A 157 -6.63 11.96 7.69
CA PHE A 157 -5.25 12.23 8.10
C PHE A 157 -4.32 12.76 7.00
N PHE A 158 -4.73 12.76 5.72
CA PHE A 158 -3.82 13.11 4.61
C PHE A 158 -4.13 14.44 3.87
N GLY A 159 -5.30 15.04 4.05
CA GLY A 159 -5.63 16.37 3.49
C GLY A 159 -5.69 16.42 1.95
N GLU A 160 -5.62 17.61 1.33
CA GLU A 160 -5.74 17.77 -0.14
C GLU A 160 -4.54 17.20 -0.93
N ALA A 161 -3.38 17.10 -0.29
CA ALA A 161 -2.15 16.68 -0.93
C ALA A 161 -1.31 15.85 0.06
N GLY A 162 -1.66 14.58 0.24
CA GLY A 162 -1.04 13.71 1.24
C GLY A 162 -0.52 12.38 0.69
N ILE A 163 0.04 11.58 1.57
CA ILE A 163 0.56 10.24 1.26
C ILE A 163 -0.33 9.21 1.96
N LEU A 164 -0.73 8.17 1.23
CA LEU A 164 -1.44 7.03 1.76
C LEU A 164 -0.54 5.79 1.74
N TYR A 165 -0.32 5.18 2.89
CA TYR A 165 0.34 3.89 2.98
C TYR A 165 -0.69 2.77 3.02
N VAL A 166 -0.50 1.79 2.15
CA VAL A 166 -1.16 0.49 2.19
C VAL A 166 -0.14 -0.48 2.74
N ILE A 167 -0.41 -1.08 3.90
CA ILE A 167 0.55 -1.97 4.56
C ILE A 167 -0.10 -3.34 4.75
N LYS A 168 0.49 -4.38 4.17
CA LYS A 168 0.17 -5.77 4.47
C LYS A 168 0.81 -6.14 5.80
N ALA A 169 0.04 -6.00 6.88
CA ALA A 169 0.47 -6.32 8.23
C ALA A 169 0.45 -7.83 8.47
N VAL A 170 1.45 -8.33 9.17
CA VAL A 170 1.57 -9.74 9.58
C VAL A 170 1.43 -9.89 11.09
N ASN A 171 1.93 -8.91 11.85
CA ASN A 171 1.93 -8.91 13.31
C ASN A 171 1.33 -7.64 13.91
N GLY A 172 0.46 -6.98 13.15
CA GLY A 172 -0.29 -5.83 13.65
C GLY A 172 -1.07 -6.19 14.92
N LYS A 173 -1.29 -5.23 15.80
CA LYS A 173 -2.04 -5.42 17.04
C LYS A 173 -3.32 -4.61 16.96
N ASP A 174 -4.45 -5.31 16.81
CA ASP A 174 -5.77 -4.68 16.79
C ASP A 174 -6.11 -4.16 18.19
N ILE A 175 -6.07 -2.83 18.33
CA ILE A 175 -6.35 -2.14 19.59
C ILE A 175 -7.72 -1.45 19.59
N SER A 176 -8.57 -1.69 18.59
CA SER A 176 -9.88 -1.02 18.44
C SER A 176 -10.72 -1.07 19.73
N LYS A 177 -10.66 -2.17 20.48
CA LYS A 177 -11.41 -2.36 21.74
C LYS A 177 -10.81 -1.65 22.96
N TYR A 178 -9.58 -1.20 22.85
CA TYR A 178 -8.76 -0.61 23.93
C TYR A 178 -8.45 0.87 23.68
N SER A 179 -8.77 1.37 22.47
CA SER A 179 -8.55 2.75 22.05
C SER A 179 -9.61 3.70 22.64
N ALA A 180 -9.22 4.95 22.82
CA ALA A 180 -10.09 6.08 23.12
C ALA A 180 -11.02 6.42 21.94
N ASN A 181 -10.67 5.99 20.72
CA ASN A 181 -11.45 6.17 19.50
C ASN A 181 -11.72 4.81 18.80
N PRO A 182 -12.62 3.96 19.33
CA PRO A 182 -12.86 2.61 18.78
C PRO A 182 -13.28 2.59 17.30
N ASP A 183 -13.95 3.64 16.84
CA ASP A 183 -14.44 3.76 15.46
C ASP A 183 -13.29 3.91 14.45
N GLU A 184 -12.10 4.31 14.89
CA GLU A 184 -10.91 4.37 14.04
C GLU A 184 -10.39 2.98 13.65
N LYS A 185 -10.89 1.91 14.28
CA LYS A 185 -10.50 0.51 14.02
C LYS A 185 -8.97 0.32 13.98
N GLU A 186 -8.30 0.96 14.94
CA GLU A 186 -6.86 1.12 14.95
C GLU A 186 -6.11 -0.22 15.12
N VAL A 187 -5.10 -0.41 14.28
CA VAL A 187 -4.12 -1.49 14.34
C VAL A 187 -2.74 -0.87 14.49
N ILE A 188 -1.99 -1.29 15.50
CA ILE A 188 -0.63 -0.82 15.74
C ILE A 188 0.38 -1.77 15.12
N LEU A 189 1.35 -1.23 14.38
CA LEU A 189 2.60 -1.91 14.13
C LEU A 189 3.62 -1.50 15.19
N MET A 190 4.29 -2.49 15.79
CA MET A 190 5.20 -2.30 16.92
C MET A 190 6.40 -1.43 16.55
N PRO A 191 7.07 -0.76 17.51
CA PRO A 191 8.40 -0.20 17.28
C PRO A 191 9.34 -1.24 16.67
N GLY A 192 10.25 -0.81 15.80
CA GLY A 192 11.17 -1.67 15.07
C GLY A 192 10.51 -2.50 13.96
N THR A 193 9.25 -2.21 13.60
CA THR A 193 8.59 -2.92 12.49
C THR A 193 9.31 -2.62 11.19
N ARG A 194 9.72 -3.67 10.47
CA ARG A 194 10.31 -3.55 9.14
C ARG A 194 9.20 -3.61 8.10
N ILE A 195 9.13 -2.61 7.23
CA ILE A 195 8.18 -2.55 6.12
C ILE A 195 8.93 -2.54 4.80
N LEU A 196 8.43 -3.25 3.81
CA LEU A 196 9.06 -3.41 2.51
C LEU A 196 8.18 -2.86 1.41
N LEU A 197 8.64 -1.86 0.66
CA LEU A 197 8.00 -1.34 -0.53
C LEU A 197 7.82 -2.46 -1.57
N GLU A 198 6.57 -2.74 -1.92
CA GLU A 198 6.22 -3.80 -2.87
C GLU A 198 6.25 -3.33 -4.32
N THR A 199 5.87 -2.07 -4.56
CA THR A 199 5.73 -1.49 -5.90
C THR A 199 6.16 -0.03 -5.93
N GLU A 200 6.41 0.49 -7.14
CA GLU A 200 6.60 1.93 -7.32
C GLU A 200 5.38 2.72 -6.79
N PRO A 201 5.59 3.91 -6.18
CA PRO A 201 4.50 4.70 -5.62
C PRO A 201 3.48 5.10 -6.69
N PHE A 202 2.20 4.97 -6.36
CA PHE A 202 1.11 5.33 -7.25
C PHE A 202 0.75 6.81 -7.07
N VAL A 203 0.92 7.64 -8.11
CA VAL A 203 0.49 9.05 -8.07
C VAL A 203 -1.02 9.15 -8.30
N ILE A 204 -1.73 9.93 -7.47
CA ILE A 204 -3.13 10.33 -7.63
C ILE A 204 -3.17 11.84 -7.87
N ASN A 205 -3.87 12.25 -8.93
CA ASN A 205 -4.20 13.65 -9.24
C ASN A 205 -2.98 14.61 -9.23
N ASN A 206 -1.82 14.14 -9.71
CA ASN A 206 -0.54 14.87 -9.75
C ASN A 206 0.01 15.40 -8.41
N GLU A 207 -0.61 15.11 -7.27
CA GLU A 207 -0.18 15.68 -5.98
C GLU A 207 -0.18 14.72 -4.79
N SER A 208 -0.89 13.59 -4.85
CA SER A 208 -0.95 12.60 -3.76
C SER A 208 -0.26 11.29 -4.18
N PHE A 209 0.32 10.57 -3.23
CA PHE A 209 1.05 9.32 -3.50
C PHE A 209 0.50 8.18 -2.67
N ILE A 210 0.36 6.99 -3.25
CA ILE A 210 0.10 5.75 -2.53
C ILE A 210 1.35 4.88 -2.55
N TYR A 211 1.81 4.45 -1.39
CA TYR A 211 2.89 3.48 -1.25
C TYR A 211 2.33 2.18 -0.72
N SER A 212 2.69 1.06 -1.36
CA SER A 212 2.37 -0.28 -0.87
C SER A 212 3.55 -0.90 -0.17
N PHE A 213 3.33 -1.38 1.04
CA PHE A 213 4.34 -2.03 1.85
C PHE A 213 3.87 -3.39 2.38
N GLU A 214 4.82 -4.29 2.62
CA GLU A 214 4.61 -5.52 3.39
C GLU A 214 5.44 -5.51 4.67
N GLU A 215 4.84 -5.92 5.80
CA GLU A 215 5.58 -6.16 7.04
C GLU A 215 6.50 -7.38 6.89
N CYS A 216 7.80 -7.18 7.12
CA CYS A 216 8.81 -8.23 7.07
C CYS A 216 9.23 -8.66 8.48
N THR A 217 9.27 -9.98 8.74
CA THR A 217 9.73 -10.53 10.02
C THR A 217 11.24 -10.65 10.14
N SER A 218 11.96 -10.66 9.02
CA SER A 218 13.41 -10.58 8.91
C SER A 218 13.76 -9.63 7.78
N ILE A 219 14.99 -9.09 7.74
CA ILE A 219 15.47 -8.39 6.54
C ILE A 219 15.48 -9.44 5.42
N PRO A 220 14.67 -9.29 4.35
CA PRO A 220 14.65 -10.30 3.30
C PRO A 220 16.03 -10.35 2.65
N GLN A 221 16.45 -11.55 2.22
CA GLN A 221 17.77 -11.75 1.65
C GLN A 221 18.03 -10.74 0.51
N GLY A 222 19.13 -10.00 0.59
CA GLY A 222 19.48 -8.99 -0.41
C GLY A 222 18.81 -7.62 -0.23
N LYS A 223 18.55 -7.16 1.01
CA LYS A 223 17.80 -5.90 1.26
C LYS A 223 18.39 -4.90 2.27
N HIS A 224 19.63 -5.11 2.73
CA HIS A 224 20.39 -4.09 3.48
C HIS A 224 21.56 -3.53 2.67
N VAL A 225 22.01 -2.34 3.05
CA VAL A 225 23.26 -1.75 2.56
C VAL A 225 24.38 -2.17 3.49
N MET A 226 25.45 -2.77 2.97
CA MET A 226 26.67 -2.99 3.73
C MET A 226 27.65 -1.85 3.46
N LEU A 227 28.19 -1.25 4.52
CA LEU A 227 29.26 -0.27 4.42
C LEU A 227 30.62 -0.99 4.58
N SER A 228 31.41 -0.99 3.51
CA SER A 228 32.78 -1.52 3.49
C SER A 228 33.77 -0.36 3.54
N TYR A 229 34.65 -0.34 4.55
CA TYR A 229 35.52 0.81 4.82
C TYR A 229 36.77 0.42 5.62
N GLU A 230 37.79 1.28 5.62
CA GLU A 230 38.96 1.12 6.50
C GLU A 230 38.93 2.06 7.70
N ASN A 231 39.66 1.70 8.78
CA ASN A 231 39.59 2.41 10.06
C ASN A 231 39.83 3.94 9.96
N ASN A 232 40.66 4.38 9.01
CA ASN A 232 40.93 5.81 8.77
C ASN A 232 39.71 6.58 8.21
N ASP A 233 38.78 5.86 7.59
CA ASP A 233 37.53 6.37 7.03
C ASP A 233 36.35 6.27 8.03
N LYS A 234 36.52 5.54 9.16
CA LYS A 234 35.46 5.23 10.14
C LYS A 234 34.62 6.45 10.54
N ALA A 235 35.25 7.60 10.79
CA ALA A 235 34.53 8.80 11.23
C ALA A 235 33.53 9.33 10.19
N VAL A 236 33.90 9.30 8.90
CA VAL A 236 33.02 9.71 7.79
C VAL A 236 31.93 8.66 7.59
N VAL A 237 32.31 7.38 7.61
CA VAL A 237 31.37 6.27 7.40
C VAL A 237 30.33 6.17 8.53
N LEU A 238 30.71 6.47 9.78
CA LEU A 238 29.78 6.58 10.91
C LEU A 238 28.71 7.66 10.67
N GLN A 239 29.08 8.79 10.09
CA GLN A 239 28.12 9.86 9.80
C GLN A 239 27.14 9.44 8.71
N ILE A 240 27.65 8.82 7.64
CA ILE A 240 26.81 8.27 6.57
C ILE A 240 25.91 7.16 7.11
N TYR A 241 26.43 6.29 7.97
CA TYR A 241 25.66 5.26 8.67
C TYR A 241 24.49 5.87 9.45
N GLN A 242 24.75 6.88 10.29
CA GLN A 242 23.70 7.58 11.04
C GLN A 242 22.72 8.28 10.11
N TYR A 243 23.20 8.90 9.03
CA TYR A 243 22.35 9.58 8.03
C TYR A 243 21.39 8.61 7.34
N LEU A 244 21.86 7.41 6.98
CA LEU A 244 21.05 6.36 6.39
C LEU A 244 20.08 5.75 7.43
N LEU A 245 20.53 5.51 8.66
CA LEU A 245 19.67 5.04 9.76
C LEU A 245 18.53 6.02 10.07
N ASN A 246 18.81 7.32 10.12
CA ASN A 246 17.80 8.36 10.34
C ASN A 246 16.74 8.38 9.23
N ARG A 247 17.07 7.88 8.04
CA ARG A 247 16.16 7.67 6.91
C ARG A 247 15.53 6.26 6.89
N SER A 248 15.66 5.53 8.00
CA SER A 248 15.14 4.18 8.19
C SER A 248 15.71 3.12 7.24
N ILE A 249 16.84 3.39 6.58
CA ILE A 249 17.50 2.45 5.68
C ILE A 249 18.17 1.34 6.50
N PRO A 250 17.94 0.04 6.19
CA PRO A 250 18.68 -1.06 6.79
C PRO A 250 20.14 -0.99 6.34
N VAL A 251 21.02 -0.62 7.25
CA VAL A 251 22.46 -0.54 7.02
C VAL A 251 23.19 -1.44 8.00
N ARG A 252 24.18 -2.18 7.49
CA ARG A 252 25.13 -2.94 8.31
C ARG A 252 26.48 -2.22 8.32
N PHE A 253 26.97 -1.99 9.54
CA PHE A 253 28.22 -1.29 9.82
C PHE A 253 28.95 -2.06 10.94
N ASP A 254 30.18 -2.52 10.67
CA ASP A 254 30.98 -3.29 11.65
C ASP A 254 31.87 -2.34 12.46
N GLU A 255 31.36 -1.82 13.59
CA GLU A 255 32.05 -0.81 14.39
C GLU A 255 33.41 -1.29 14.93
N ASN A 256 33.59 -2.60 15.15
CA ASN A 256 34.78 -3.20 15.76
C ASN A 256 35.44 -4.26 14.85
N ARG A 257 35.91 -3.80 13.67
CA ARG A 257 36.60 -4.65 12.67
C ARG A 257 37.81 -5.45 13.20
N SER A 258 38.38 -5.12 14.37
CA SER A 258 39.56 -5.81 14.91
C SER A 258 39.30 -7.18 15.57
N ASN A 259 38.06 -7.48 16.00
CA ASN A 259 37.77 -8.68 16.81
C ASN A 259 36.91 -9.75 16.11
N ASN A 260 36.43 -9.49 14.88
CA ASN A 260 35.53 -10.39 14.17
C ASN A 260 36.26 -11.25 13.13
N ASN A 261 35.94 -12.54 13.06
CA ASN A 261 36.45 -13.44 12.04
C ASN A 261 35.95 -12.99 10.66
N ILE A 262 36.87 -12.86 9.69
CA ILE A 262 36.58 -12.40 8.32
C ILE A 262 35.47 -13.25 7.68
N TYR A 263 35.41 -14.55 7.96
CA TYR A 263 34.40 -15.44 7.42
C TYR A 263 32.98 -15.16 7.95
N ASP A 264 32.85 -14.67 9.19
CA ASP A 264 31.55 -14.30 9.78
C ASP A 264 31.04 -12.98 9.18
N SER A 265 31.94 -12.03 8.90
CA SER A 265 31.66 -10.79 8.16
C SER A 265 31.13 -11.08 6.74
N LEU A 266 31.69 -12.08 6.06
CA LEU A 266 31.30 -12.48 4.71
C LEU A 266 29.94 -13.19 4.66
N ALA A 267 29.72 -14.17 5.55
CA ALA A 267 28.51 -14.99 5.58
C ALA A 267 27.26 -14.19 5.97
N ILE A 268 27.38 -13.21 6.86
CA ILE A 268 26.21 -12.45 7.34
C ILE A 268 26.13 -11.07 6.68
N GLY A 269 27.27 -10.41 6.48
CA GLY A 269 27.32 -9.03 5.96
C GLY A 269 27.12 -8.93 4.46
N VAL A 270 27.88 -9.69 3.67
CA VAL A 270 27.85 -9.61 2.20
C VAL A 270 26.75 -10.50 1.60
N GLU A 271 26.55 -11.72 2.09
CA GLU A 271 25.58 -12.66 1.49
C GLU A 271 24.16 -12.09 1.45
N ASN A 272 23.78 -11.32 2.46
CA ASN A 272 22.43 -10.79 2.61
C ASN A 272 22.31 -9.32 2.15
N ALA A 273 23.41 -8.68 1.73
CA ALA A 273 23.39 -7.29 1.26
C ALA A 273 22.71 -7.15 -0.11
N ALA A 274 21.96 -6.07 -0.29
CA ALA A 274 21.51 -5.56 -1.58
C ALA A 274 22.64 -4.82 -2.30
N PHE A 275 23.35 -4.01 -1.52
CA PHE A 275 24.40 -3.10 -1.94
C PHE A 275 25.60 -3.25 -1.03
N VAL A 276 26.78 -3.15 -1.63
CA VAL A 276 28.03 -2.96 -0.88
C VAL A 276 28.59 -1.61 -1.26
N VAL A 277 28.45 -0.64 -0.36
CA VAL A 277 29.01 0.71 -0.50
C VAL A 277 30.44 0.66 -0.02
N CYS A 278 31.40 0.87 -0.91
CA CYS A 278 32.82 0.72 -0.64
C CYS A 278 33.47 2.09 -0.55
N PHE A 279 33.94 2.46 0.64
CA PHE A 279 34.68 3.71 0.87
C PHE A 279 36.15 3.49 0.54
N LEU A 280 36.52 3.94 -0.65
CA LEU A 280 37.79 3.68 -1.31
C LEU A 280 38.84 4.71 -0.87
N SER A 281 39.95 4.18 -0.37
CA SER A 281 41.16 4.89 0.03
C SER A 281 42.40 4.04 -0.32
N PRO A 282 43.64 4.59 -0.32
CA PRO A 282 44.86 3.80 -0.46
C PRO A 282 44.94 2.66 0.57
N GLU A 283 44.46 2.91 1.78
CA GLU A 283 44.38 1.94 2.86
C GLU A 283 43.38 0.82 2.53
N TYR A 284 42.23 1.16 1.92
CA TYR A 284 41.26 0.18 1.45
C TYR A 284 41.86 -0.76 0.40
N GLU A 285 42.65 -0.22 -0.53
CA GLU A 285 43.35 -1.03 -1.55
C GLU A 285 44.46 -1.91 -0.96
N SER A 286 45.15 -1.45 0.08
CA SER A 286 46.20 -2.24 0.76
C SER A 286 45.66 -3.29 1.74
N SER A 287 44.36 -3.24 2.07
CA SER A 287 43.72 -4.13 3.03
C SER A 287 43.30 -5.47 2.42
N ALA A 288 43.95 -6.55 2.86
CA ALA A 288 43.57 -7.92 2.49
C ALA A 288 42.12 -8.25 2.87
N ARG A 289 41.60 -7.67 3.96
CA ARG A 289 40.20 -7.87 4.38
C ARG A 289 39.24 -7.21 3.38
N SER A 290 39.46 -5.95 3.05
CA SER A 290 38.62 -5.22 2.10
C SER A 290 38.69 -5.81 0.69
N GLN A 291 39.85 -6.36 0.31
CA GLN A 291 39.99 -7.17 -0.91
C GLN A 291 39.09 -8.41 -0.89
N ILE A 292 39.12 -9.20 0.19
CA ILE A 292 38.30 -10.41 0.32
C ILE A 292 36.81 -10.06 0.33
N GLU A 293 36.39 -9.04 1.10
CA GLU A 293 34.99 -8.58 1.19
C GLU A 293 34.46 -8.15 -0.19
N LEU A 294 35.21 -7.34 -0.93
CA LEU A 294 34.78 -6.84 -2.23
C LEU A 294 34.77 -7.92 -3.32
N GLN A 295 35.80 -8.76 -3.37
CA GLN A 295 35.85 -9.89 -4.33
C GLN A 295 34.72 -10.90 -4.07
N TYR A 296 34.39 -11.14 -2.79
CA TYR A 296 33.27 -11.99 -2.43
C TYR A 296 31.93 -11.38 -2.84
N ALA A 297 31.75 -10.07 -2.63
CA ALA A 297 30.57 -9.34 -3.10
C ALA A 297 30.40 -9.46 -4.63
N GLN A 298 31.48 -9.31 -5.40
CA GLN A 298 31.46 -9.54 -6.85
C GLN A 298 31.06 -10.97 -7.22
N LYS A 299 31.65 -11.97 -6.56
CA LYS A 299 31.34 -13.39 -6.80
C LYS A 299 29.87 -13.73 -6.51
N ARG A 300 29.24 -13.01 -5.58
CA ARG A 300 27.82 -13.13 -5.24
C ARG A 300 26.92 -12.17 -6.02
N TYR A 301 27.43 -11.55 -7.08
CA TYR A 301 26.72 -10.61 -7.95
C TYR A 301 26.05 -9.45 -7.19
N LYS A 302 26.68 -9.00 -6.10
CA LYS A 302 26.21 -7.86 -5.32
C LYS A 302 26.46 -6.56 -6.08
N LYS A 303 25.56 -5.60 -5.92
CA LYS A 303 25.70 -4.28 -6.52
C LYS A 303 26.72 -3.48 -5.70
N ILE A 304 27.80 -3.05 -6.35
CA ILE A 304 28.90 -2.33 -5.71
C ILE A 304 28.73 -0.84 -6.00
N VAL A 305 28.77 -0.03 -4.94
CA VAL A 305 28.75 1.44 -5.03
C VAL A 305 30.09 1.95 -4.52
N PRO A 306 31.05 2.28 -5.39
CA PRO A 306 32.35 2.79 -4.97
C PRO A 306 32.24 4.28 -4.62
N CYS A 307 32.72 4.64 -3.43
CA CYS A 307 32.73 6.00 -2.90
C CYS A 307 34.17 6.40 -2.56
N LEU A 308 34.74 7.41 -3.21
CA LEU A 308 36.10 7.90 -2.95
C LEU A 308 36.13 8.72 -1.66
N THR A 309 36.95 8.33 -0.69
CA THR A 309 37.10 9.05 0.60
C THR A 309 38.54 9.46 0.83
N LYS A 310 38.75 10.68 1.36
CA LYS A 310 40.05 11.18 1.88
C LYS A 310 41.27 10.81 1.01
N THR A 311 41.12 10.77 -0.30
CA THR A 311 42.21 10.49 -1.25
C THR A 311 42.69 11.79 -1.90
N GLU A 312 43.96 11.82 -2.31
CA GLU A 312 44.45 12.91 -3.16
C GLU A 312 43.60 12.99 -4.44
N GLU A 313 43.41 14.18 -5.00
CA GLU A 313 42.58 14.36 -6.21
C GLU A 313 43.03 13.49 -7.39
N THR A 314 44.32 13.16 -7.40
CA THR A 314 45.04 12.38 -8.41
C THR A 314 45.10 10.88 -8.11
N TRP A 315 44.62 10.42 -6.95
CA TRP A 315 44.69 9.01 -6.61
C TRP A 315 43.88 8.17 -7.61
N ARG A 316 44.54 7.12 -8.10
CA ARG A 316 43.92 6.08 -8.92
C ARG A 316 44.44 4.75 -8.41
N SER A 317 43.55 3.77 -8.31
CA SER A 317 43.96 2.41 -7.98
C SER A 317 44.83 1.83 -9.10
N ILE A 318 45.98 1.28 -8.72
CA ILE A 318 46.99 0.68 -9.62
C ILE A 318 47.05 -0.85 -9.42
N GLY A 319 46.47 -1.35 -8.32
CA GLY A 319 46.45 -2.77 -7.94
C GLY A 319 45.15 -3.49 -8.28
N TRP A 320 44.75 -4.42 -7.42
CA TRP A 320 43.60 -5.33 -7.64
C TRP A 320 42.25 -4.61 -7.76
N LEU A 321 42.15 -3.41 -7.20
CA LEU A 321 40.93 -2.61 -7.18
C LEU A 321 40.71 -1.91 -8.54
N GLY A 322 41.75 -1.61 -9.30
CA GLY A 322 41.69 -0.86 -10.56
C GLY A 322 40.80 -1.54 -11.61
N PRO A 323 41.03 -2.83 -11.92
CA PRO A 323 40.17 -3.60 -12.83
C PRO A 323 38.72 -3.74 -12.36
N ILE A 324 38.46 -3.68 -11.05
CA ILE A 324 37.10 -3.75 -10.48
C ILE A 324 36.34 -2.45 -10.69
N LEU A 325 37.05 -1.32 -10.68
CA LEU A 325 36.47 0.02 -10.83
C LEU A 325 36.42 0.50 -12.28
N GLU A 326 37.02 -0.23 -13.21
CA GLU A 326 37.03 0.14 -14.63
C GLU A 326 35.59 0.23 -15.18
N GLY A 327 35.22 1.40 -15.71
CA GLY A 327 33.87 1.66 -16.22
C GLY A 327 32.78 1.80 -15.15
N VAL A 328 33.12 1.69 -13.86
CA VAL A 328 32.20 1.91 -12.75
C VAL A 328 32.28 3.37 -12.30
N LYS A 329 31.13 4.05 -12.25
CA LYS A 329 31.07 5.42 -11.71
C LYS A 329 31.36 5.40 -10.20
N GLN A 330 32.27 6.27 -9.77
CA GLN A 330 32.67 6.42 -8.38
C GLN A 330 32.06 7.70 -7.82
N GLU A 331 31.45 7.60 -6.65
CA GLU A 331 30.87 8.74 -5.94
C GLU A 331 31.96 9.49 -5.19
N ASP A 332 31.99 10.81 -5.31
CA ASP A 332 33.05 11.62 -4.70
C ASP A 332 32.64 12.06 -3.29
N PHE A 333 33.32 11.50 -2.28
CA PHE A 333 33.15 11.82 -0.86
C PHE A 333 34.39 12.50 -0.27
N ARG A 334 35.34 12.94 -1.10
CA ARG A 334 36.64 13.46 -0.64
C ARG A 334 36.52 14.77 0.14
N HIS A 335 35.52 15.58 -0.17
CA HIS A 335 35.25 16.88 0.47
C HIS A 335 34.08 16.87 1.44
N PHE A 336 33.52 15.69 1.75
CA PHE A 336 32.39 15.56 2.66
C PHE A 336 32.73 16.12 4.05
N SER A 337 31.93 17.08 4.52
CA SER A 337 32.10 17.75 5.81
C SER A 337 30.84 17.64 6.68
N PRO A 338 30.96 17.25 7.95
CA PRO A 338 29.83 17.00 8.86
C PRO A 338 28.93 18.21 9.19
N SER A 339 29.26 19.42 8.73
CA SER A 339 28.71 20.69 9.22
C SER A 339 27.72 21.37 8.27
N ASN A 340 27.52 20.86 7.05
CA ASN A 340 26.71 21.55 6.05
C ASN A 340 25.33 20.89 5.95
N GLU A 341 24.27 21.68 6.12
CA GLU A 341 22.87 21.20 6.15
C GLU A 341 22.34 20.69 4.78
N ILE A 342 23.13 20.74 3.71
CA ILE A 342 22.74 20.29 2.37
C ILE A 342 23.92 19.56 1.72
N ASP A 343 23.96 18.23 1.87
CA ASP A 343 25.02 17.39 1.29
C ASP A 343 24.55 16.80 -0.05
N SER A 344 24.89 17.48 -1.15
CA SER A 344 24.61 17.03 -2.53
C SER A 344 25.13 15.60 -2.82
N GLU A 345 26.21 15.22 -2.16
CA GLU A 345 26.86 13.92 -2.19
C GLU A 345 25.99 12.84 -1.56
N MET A 346 25.27 13.17 -0.48
CA MET A 346 24.30 12.26 0.14
C MET A 346 23.07 12.08 -0.71
N ASP A 347 22.53 13.15 -1.29
CA ASP A 347 21.41 13.05 -2.23
C ASP A 347 21.77 12.20 -3.45
N TYR A 348 23.03 12.27 -3.89
CA TYR A 348 23.52 11.44 -4.98
C TYR A 348 23.69 9.96 -4.60
N LEU A 349 24.30 9.65 -3.44
CA LEU A 349 24.39 8.26 -2.95
C LEU A 349 22.99 7.64 -2.82
N LEU A 350 22.07 8.38 -2.23
CA LEU A 350 20.66 8.02 -2.14
C LEU A 350 20.08 7.74 -3.53
N TRP A 351 20.20 8.67 -4.48
CA TRP A 351 19.76 8.47 -5.87
C TRP A 351 20.36 7.22 -6.54
N THR A 352 21.64 6.92 -6.31
CA THR A 352 22.30 5.70 -6.81
C THR A 352 21.67 4.44 -6.18
N LEU A 353 21.39 4.46 -4.88
CA LEU A 353 20.69 3.37 -4.19
C LEU A 353 19.24 3.20 -4.70
N ARG A 354 18.54 4.29 -5.09
CA ARG A 354 17.17 4.25 -5.68
C ARG A 354 17.10 3.50 -7.00
N LYS A 355 18.03 3.78 -7.92
CA LYS A 355 18.02 3.22 -9.29
C LYS A 355 18.14 1.71 -9.35
N MET A 356 18.47 1.10 -8.22
CA MET A 356 18.86 -0.29 -8.14
C MET A 356 17.96 -1.10 -7.20
N VAL A 357 16.84 -0.52 -6.75
CA VAL A 357 15.82 -1.11 -5.87
C VAL A 357 15.25 -2.41 -6.45
N TYR A 358 15.21 -3.45 -5.62
CA TYR A 358 14.65 -4.76 -5.90
C TYR A 358 13.12 -4.71 -5.94
N VAL A 359 12.51 -5.31 -6.96
CA VAL A 359 11.06 -5.44 -7.13
C VAL A 359 10.70 -6.92 -6.86
N PRO A 360 9.71 -7.26 -5.99
CA PRO A 360 9.42 -8.65 -5.58
C PRO A 360 9.14 -9.57 -6.77
N GLU A 361 9.70 -10.78 -6.77
CA GLU A 361 9.55 -11.74 -7.89
C GLU A 361 8.12 -12.30 -8.06
N GLU A 362 7.24 -12.20 -7.05
CA GLU A 362 5.89 -12.79 -7.13
C GLU A 362 4.81 -11.83 -7.65
N ASN A 363 4.39 -12.07 -8.89
CA ASN A 363 3.41 -11.25 -9.62
C ASN A 363 1.99 -11.21 -9.01
N SER A 364 1.62 -12.20 -8.19
CA SER A 364 0.23 -12.34 -7.71
C SER A 364 -0.14 -11.29 -6.65
N GLU A 365 0.81 -10.89 -5.80
CA GLU A 365 0.57 -9.91 -4.74
C GLU A 365 0.52 -8.48 -5.28
N ARG A 366 1.37 -8.17 -6.29
CA ARG A 366 1.33 -6.88 -7.02
C ARG A 366 -0.04 -6.57 -7.62
N LEU A 367 -0.70 -7.58 -8.19
CA LEU A 367 -2.02 -7.42 -8.77
C LEU A 367 -3.11 -7.18 -7.71
N ASN A 368 -3.01 -7.81 -6.54
CA ASN A 368 -3.99 -7.57 -5.47
C ASN A 368 -3.95 -6.12 -4.99
N ILE A 369 -2.75 -5.55 -4.81
CA ILE A 369 -2.57 -4.13 -4.47
C ILE A 369 -3.20 -3.25 -5.56
N ARG A 370 -2.93 -3.54 -6.84
CA ARG A 370 -3.54 -2.83 -7.97
C ARG A 370 -5.08 -2.88 -7.93
N PHE A 371 -5.67 -3.98 -7.48
CA PHE A 371 -7.13 -4.08 -7.32
C PHE A 371 -7.64 -3.26 -6.12
N GLU A 372 -6.90 -3.22 -5.02
CA GLU A 372 -7.21 -2.35 -3.89
C GLU A 372 -7.15 -0.85 -4.27
N LEU A 373 -6.27 -0.47 -5.21
CA LEU A 373 -6.22 0.89 -5.74
C LEU A 373 -7.46 1.24 -6.58
N ILE A 374 -7.98 0.30 -7.36
CA ILE A 374 -9.24 0.48 -8.09
C ILE A 374 -10.41 0.63 -7.09
N LYS A 375 -10.42 -0.15 -5.99
CA LYS A 375 -11.38 0.05 -4.90
C LYS A 375 -11.27 1.46 -4.31
N TYR A 376 -10.05 1.92 -4.05
CA TYR A 376 -9.79 3.28 -3.55
C TYR A 376 -10.36 4.36 -4.50
N GLU A 377 -10.15 4.21 -5.81
CA GLU A 377 -10.70 5.15 -6.81
C GLU A 377 -12.23 5.22 -6.75
N TYR A 378 -12.92 4.08 -6.57
CA TYR A 378 -14.38 4.07 -6.40
C TYR A 378 -14.83 4.75 -5.11
N LEU A 379 -14.07 4.61 -4.02
CA LEU A 379 -14.37 5.25 -2.74
C LEU A 379 -14.17 6.78 -2.80
N CYS A 380 -13.11 7.24 -3.47
CA CYS A 380 -12.86 8.66 -3.73
C CYS A 380 -13.95 9.28 -4.61
N ASN A 381 -14.40 8.55 -5.64
CA ASN A 381 -15.44 8.99 -6.57
C ASN A 381 -16.87 8.75 -6.05
N SER A 382 -17.05 8.81 -4.72
CA SER A 382 -18.31 8.60 -4.01
C SER A 382 -19.31 9.75 -4.09
N LYS A 383 -19.06 10.74 -4.94
CA LYS A 383 -19.93 11.91 -5.14
C LYS A 383 -20.50 11.95 -6.55
N ILE A 384 -21.78 12.29 -6.66
CA ILE A 384 -22.47 12.54 -7.92
C ILE A 384 -22.69 14.05 -8.06
N GLU A 385 -22.18 14.63 -9.13
CA GLU A 385 -22.43 16.02 -9.49
C GLU A 385 -23.87 16.18 -10.02
N ARG A 386 -24.57 17.22 -9.58
CA ARG A 386 -25.85 17.58 -10.19
C ARG A 386 -25.62 18.09 -11.60
N PHE A 387 -26.33 17.49 -12.56
CA PHE A 387 -26.29 17.93 -13.95
C PHE A 387 -26.58 19.43 -14.14
N MET A 388 -27.57 19.97 -13.41
CA MET A 388 -27.97 21.38 -13.49
C MET A 388 -27.05 22.34 -12.70
N ASN A 389 -26.23 21.81 -11.80
CA ASN A 389 -25.29 22.61 -11.00
C ASN A 389 -24.15 21.71 -10.47
N PRO A 390 -23.05 21.56 -11.23
CA PRO A 390 -21.93 20.69 -10.85
C PRO A 390 -21.27 21.07 -9.51
N ALA A 391 -21.46 22.30 -9.02
CA ALA A 391 -20.97 22.72 -7.70
C ALA A 391 -21.71 22.03 -6.54
N VAL A 392 -22.88 21.43 -6.79
CA VAL A 392 -23.64 20.68 -5.79
C VAL A 392 -23.44 19.19 -6.05
N THR A 393 -22.83 18.51 -5.08
CA THR A 393 -22.57 17.07 -5.12
C THR A 393 -23.38 16.33 -4.06
N PHE A 394 -23.75 15.08 -4.35
CA PHE A 394 -24.44 14.20 -3.41
C PHE A 394 -23.65 12.91 -3.20
N PRO A 395 -23.60 12.39 -1.96
CA PRO A 395 -23.04 11.08 -1.69
C PRO A 395 -23.74 9.97 -2.50
N ILE A 396 -22.97 9.09 -3.12
CA ILE A 396 -23.49 8.03 -3.98
C ILE A 396 -24.29 6.99 -3.18
N ASP A 397 -23.98 6.79 -1.91
CA ASP A 397 -24.70 5.91 -0.99
C ASP A 397 -26.13 6.41 -0.65
N GLN A 398 -26.40 7.69 -0.89
CA GLN A 398 -27.74 8.29 -0.81
C GLN A 398 -28.51 8.19 -2.14
N SER A 399 -27.93 7.57 -3.17
CA SER A 399 -28.63 7.32 -4.43
C SER A 399 -29.61 6.18 -4.27
N TYR A 400 -30.91 6.50 -4.29
CA TYR A 400 -31.96 5.50 -4.30
C TYR A 400 -32.00 4.82 -5.67
N ILE A 401 -31.64 3.54 -5.71
CA ILE A 401 -31.76 2.70 -6.89
C ILE A 401 -32.75 1.59 -6.58
N ASN A 402 -33.91 1.68 -7.22
CA ASN A 402 -34.91 0.61 -7.18
C ASN A 402 -34.70 -0.28 -8.40
N LEU A 403 -34.30 -1.52 -8.14
CA LEU A 403 -34.24 -2.55 -9.18
C LEU A 403 -35.48 -3.43 -9.08
N ALA A 404 -36.00 -3.80 -10.23
CA ALA A 404 -37.03 -4.82 -10.36
C ALA A 404 -36.58 -5.91 -11.34
N ILE A 405 -36.99 -7.15 -11.06
CA ILE A 405 -36.83 -8.26 -11.98
C ILE A 405 -37.99 -8.24 -12.96
N VAL A 406 -37.66 -8.51 -14.23
CA VAL A 406 -38.61 -8.70 -15.32
C VAL A 406 -38.77 -10.20 -15.59
N GLU A 407 -40.00 -10.73 -15.57
CA GLU A 407 -40.26 -12.13 -15.90
C GLU A 407 -40.12 -12.41 -17.40
N THR A 408 -39.27 -13.38 -17.76
CA THR A 408 -38.72 -13.52 -19.12
C THR A 408 -39.61 -14.24 -20.14
N LYS A 409 -40.65 -14.98 -19.71
CA LYS A 409 -41.48 -15.80 -20.61
C LYS A 409 -42.53 -14.99 -21.40
N GLU A 410 -43.29 -14.12 -20.74
CA GLU A 410 -44.31 -13.29 -21.41
C GLU A 410 -43.71 -12.15 -22.25
N THR A 411 -42.46 -11.82 -21.95
CA THR A 411 -41.74 -10.67 -22.50
C THR A 411 -41.16 -10.96 -23.89
N ARG A 412 -40.54 -12.14 -24.11
CA ARG A 412 -39.95 -12.51 -25.41
C ARG A 412 -41.00 -12.55 -26.53
N GLU A 413 -42.21 -13.04 -26.23
CA GLU A 413 -43.32 -13.10 -27.19
C GLU A 413 -43.87 -11.70 -27.55
N LYS A 414 -43.74 -10.72 -26.65
CA LYS A 414 -44.15 -9.32 -26.88
C LYS A 414 -43.05 -8.50 -27.57
N GLU A 415 -41.78 -8.72 -27.23
CA GLU A 415 -40.61 -8.11 -27.88
C GLU A 415 -40.50 -8.54 -29.36
N GLU A 416 -40.77 -9.81 -29.69
CA GLU A 416 -40.78 -10.28 -31.09
C GLU A 416 -41.87 -9.63 -31.94
N LYS A 417 -43.02 -9.28 -31.34
CA LYS A 417 -44.11 -8.58 -32.03
C LYS A 417 -43.80 -7.11 -32.33
N LEU A 418 -42.83 -6.52 -31.65
CA LEU A 418 -42.46 -5.10 -31.74
C LEU A 418 -41.26 -4.80 -32.63
N LYS A 419 -40.52 -5.81 -33.08
CA LYS A 419 -39.36 -5.66 -34.00
C LYS A 419 -39.70 -5.06 -35.38
N GLY A 420 -40.98 -4.78 -35.67
CA GLY A 420 -41.45 -4.20 -36.94
C GLY A 420 -42.02 -2.78 -36.85
N THR A 421 -42.01 -2.12 -35.68
CA THR A 421 -42.67 -0.81 -35.49
C THR A 421 -41.66 0.34 -35.64
N GLN A 422 -41.97 1.37 -36.46
CA GLN A 422 -41.04 2.45 -36.82
C GLN A 422 -41.15 3.73 -35.95
N ASN A 423 -42.11 3.81 -35.01
CA ASN A 423 -42.31 5.01 -34.19
C ASN A 423 -41.72 4.86 -32.77
N ILE A 424 -40.57 5.48 -32.54
CA ILE A 424 -39.80 5.42 -31.28
C ILE A 424 -40.61 5.91 -30.07
N GLY A 425 -41.45 6.94 -30.24
CA GLY A 425 -42.27 7.49 -29.14
C GLY A 425 -43.34 6.53 -28.64
N THR A 426 -44.01 5.81 -29.54
CA THR A 426 -45.08 4.84 -29.21
C THR A 426 -44.49 3.54 -28.64
N ILE A 427 -43.26 3.20 -29.07
CA ILE A 427 -42.50 2.04 -28.54
C ILE A 427 -42.18 2.23 -27.05
N ILE A 428 -41.83 3.44 -26.62
CA ILE A 428 -41.47 3.72 -25.22
C ILE A 428 -42.63 3.40 -24.26
N ASP A 429 -43.84 3.90 -24.54
CA ASP A 429 -45.03 3.62 -23.73
C ASP A 429 -45.39 2.12 -23.75
N THR A 430 -45.21 1.46 -24.90
CA THR A 430 -45.52 0.03 -25.04
C THR A 430 -44.53 -0.86 -24.28
N TYR A 431 -43.24 -0.50 -24.22
CA TYR A 431 -42.25 -1.26 -23.44
C TYR A 431 -42.49 -1.10 -21.92
N GLU A 432 -42.98 0.04 -21.44
CA GLU A 432 -43.34 0.22 -20.01
C GLU A 432 -44.52 -0.69 -19.60
N ASP A 433 -45.51 -0.89 -20.47
CA ASP A 433 -46.65 -1.80 -20.25
C ASP A 433 -46.29 -3.30 -20.39
N ILE A 434 -45.26 -3.63 -21.17
CA ILE A 434 -44.81 -5.02 -21.40
C ILE A 434 -44.19 -5.64 -20.15
N TYR A 435 -43.50 -4.85 -19.34
CA TYR A 435 -42.80 -5.28 -18.13
C TYR A 435 -43.69 -5.20 -16.86
N GLY A 436 -44.99 -5.50 -16.99
CA GLY A 436 -45.99 -5.24 -15.96
C GLY A 436 -45.86 -6.02 -14.64
N SER A 437 -45.24 -7.22 -14.62
CA SER A 437 -44.96 -7.95 -13.37
C SER A 437 -43.55 -7.64 -12.86
N LYS A 438 -43.43 -6.65 -11.98
CA LYS A 438 -42.15 -6.23 -11.39
C LYS A 438 -42.02 -6.76 -9.97
N THR A 439 -40.98 -7.57 -9.72
CA THR A 439 -40.61 -7.96 -8.34
C THR A 439 -39.38 -7.17 -7.90
N PRO A 440 -39.47 -6.38 -6.80
CA PRO A 440 -38.35 -5.57 -6.36
C PRO A 440 -37.20 -6.45 -5.85
N ILE A 441 -35.97 -6.06 -6.20
CA ILE A 441 -34.74 -6.76 -5.82
C ILE A 441 -33.70 -5.75 -5.32
N LYS A 442 -32.92 -6.13 -4.30
CA LYS A 442 -31.79 -5.32 -3.85
C LYS A 442 -30.57 -5.61 -4.72
N VAL A 443 -29.73 -4.60 -4.94
CA VAL A 443 -28.49 -4.73 -5.73
C VAL A 443 -27.60 -5.89 -5.25
N LYS A 444 -27.51 -6.12 -3.94
CA LYS A 444 -26.72 -7.22 -3.37
C LYS A 444 -27.22 -8.61 -3.79
N ASP A 445 -28.50 -8.73 -4.09
CA ASP A 445 -29.19 -10.00 -4.36
C ASP A 445 -29.32 -10.25 -5.88
N ILE A 446 -28.76 -9.36 -6.73
CA ILE A 446 -28.94 -9.35 -8.19
C ILE A 446 -28.61 -10.70 -8.87
N PHE A 447 -27.67 -11.46 -8.30
CA PHE A 447 -27.22 -12.73 -8.86
C PHE A 447 -28.04 -13.95 -8.40
N GLU A 448 -29.00 -13.82 -7.47
CA GLU A 448 -29.78 -14.95 -6.94
C GLU A 448 -30.61 -15.69 -8.00
N LYS A 449 -30.97 -14.99 -9.09
CA LYS A 449 -31.73 -15.57 -10.21
C LYS A 449 -30.84 -16.23 -11.28
N CYS A 450 -29.52 -16.04 -11.22
CA CYS A 450 -28.59 -16.72 -12.12
C CYS A 450 -28.45 -18.17 -11.68
N LYS A 451 -29.06 -19.10 -12.43
CA LYS A 451 -28.99 -20.55 -12.16
C LYS A 451 -27.75 -21.22 -12.74
N ASP A 452 -27.06 -20.54 -13.65
CA ASP A 452 -25.83 -21.01 -14.29
C ASP A 452 -24.61 -20.57 -13.46
N GLN A 453 -23.47 -21.25 -13.67
CA GLN A 453 -22.18 -20.79 -13.15
C GLN A 453 -21.83 -19.39 -13.69
N ASN A 454 -22.26 -19.06 -14.91
CA ASN A 454 -22.09 -17.72 -15.47
C ASN A 454 -23.15 -16.76 -14.92
N LYS A 455 -22.70 -15.58 -14.46
CA LYS A 455 -23.53 -14.53 -13.89
C LYS A 455 -23.63 -13.36 -14.86
N ARG A 456 -24.49 -13.52 -15.88
CA ARG A 456 -24.67 -12.55 -16.98
C ARG A 456 -26.05 -11.91 -16.87
N ILE A 457 -26.09 -10.61 -16.62
CA ILE A 457 -27.34 -9.88 -16.35
C ILE A 457 -27.44 -8.66 -17.28
N LEU A 458 -28.64 -8.44 -17.81
CA LEU A 458 -28.97 -7.22 -18.55
C LEU A 458 -29.90 -6.34 -17.70
N VAL A 459 -29.49 -5.10 -17.47
CA VAL A 459 -30.23 -4.09 -16.71
C VAL A 459 -30.73 -3.02 -17.67
N PHE A 460 -32.04 -2.94 -17.81
CA PHE A 460 -32.73 -1.97 -18.64
C PHE A 460 -33.07 -0.69 -17.88
N GLY A 461 -33.15 0.41 -18.62
CA GLY A 461 -33.67 1.65 -18.10
C GLY A 461 -33.75 2.75 -19.16
N ARG A 462 -34.72 3.66 -19.03
CA ARG A 462 -34.87 4.81 -19.93
C ARG A 462 -33.70 5.80 -19.84
N ALA A 463 -33.64 6.76 -20.76
CA ALA A 463 -32.68 7.85 -20.67
C ALA A 463 -32.86 8.62 -19.35
N GLY A 464 -31.77 8.99 -18.69
CA GLY A 464 -31.80 9.75 -17.44
C GLY A 464 -32.27 9.00 -16.17
N ILE A 465 -32.67 7.72 -16.26
CA ILE A 465 -33.16 6.96 -15.08
C ILE A 465 -32.05 6.61 -14.07
N GLY A 466 -30.78 6.75 -14.46
CA GLY A 466 -29.64 6.45 -13.57
C GLY A 466 -28.90 5.15 -13.84
N LYS A 467 -28.88 4.62 -15.08
CA LYS A 467 -28.07 3.43 -15.45
C LYS A 467 -26.59 3.57 -15.08
N SER A 468 -25.95 4.66 -15.48
CA SER A 468 -24.55 4.94 -15.10
C SER A 468 -24.39 5.13 -13.60
N THR A 469 -25.38 5.75 -12.95
CA THR A 469 -25.42 5.88 -11.48
C THR A 469 -25.46 4.52 -10.81
N PHE A 470 -26.22 3.57 -11.35
CA PHE A 470 -26.27 2.20 -10.85
C PHE A 470 -24.92 1.49 -10.95
N CYS A 471 -24.24 1.57 -12.09
CA CYS A 471 -22.93 0.96 -12.24
C CYS A 471 -21.90 1.56 -11.26
N ARG A 472 -21.91 2.89 -11.10
CA ARG A 472 -21.04 3.56 -10.11
C ARG A 472 -21.39 3.18 -8.67
N TYR A 473 -22.67 3.09 -8.33
CA TYR A 473 -23.12 2.70 -7.00
C TYR A 473 -22.74 1.25 -6.68
N ALA A 474 -22.93 0.34 -7.63
CA ALA A 474 -22.52 -1.06 -7.51
C ALA A 474 -21.00 -1.19 -7.25
N ALA A 475 -20.18 -0.49 -8.04
CA ALA A 475 -18.74 -0.45 -7.86
C ALA A 475 -18.33 0.12 -6.48
N TYR A 476 -18.97 1.21 -6.05
CA TYR A 476 -18.76 1.81 -4.72
C TYR A 476 -19.12 0.85 -3.58
N GLN A 477 -20.31 0.23 -3.63
CA GLN A 477 -20.76 -0.70 -2.59
C GLN A 477 -19.84 -1.92 -2.49
N TRP A 478 -19.35 -2.43 -3.63
CA TRP A 478 -18.33 -3.48 -3.63
C TRP A 478 -17.02 -3.00 -2.99
N ALA A 479 -16.55 -1.79 -3.31
CA ALA A 479 -15.33 -1.23 -2.73
C ALA A 479 -15.43 -1.01 -1.21
N THR A 480 -16.63 -0.73 -0.67
CA THR A 480 -16.85 -0.67 0.79
C THR A 480 -16.88 -2.06 1.47
N GLY A 481 -16.90 -3.14 0.70
CA GLY A 481 -17.08 -4.50 1.19
C GLY A 481 -18.53 -4.86 1.54
N ALA A 482 -19.51 -4.02 1.20
CA ALA A 482 -20.92 -4.23 1.54
C ALA A 482 -21.60 -5.30 0.66
N ILE A 483 -21.13 -5.47 -0.58
CA ILE A 483 -21.70 -6.42 -1.55
C ILE A 483 -20.60 -7.17 -2.30
N TRP A 484 -20.97 -8.36 -2.79
CA TRP A 484 -20.19 -9.17 -3.74
C TRP A 484 -18.74 -9.45 -3.33
N SER A 485 -18.53 -9.85 -2.08
CA SER A 485 -17.20 -10.20 -1.53
C SER A 485 -16.51 -11.37 -2.25
N GLU A 486 -17.24 -12.14 -3.07
CA GLU A 486 -16.68 -13.21 -3.89
C GLU A 486 -15.80 -12.72 -5.06
N TYR A 487 -15.92 -11.45 -5.47
CA TYR A 487 -15.10 -10.89 -6.55
C TYR A 487 -13.88 -10.17 -6.01
N GLU A 488 -12.70 -10.53 -6.54
CA GLU A 488 -11.43 -9.86 -6.27
C GLU A 488 -11.38 -8.47 -6.93
N LEU A 489 -12.08 -8.29 -8.05
CA LEU A 489 -12.13 -7.04 -8.80
C LEU A 489 -13.51 -6.82 -9.44
N VAL A 490 -14.04 -5.61 -9.32
CA VAL A 490 -15.15 -5.10 -10.15
C VAL A 490 -14.59 -4.07 -11.12
N VAL A 491 -14.85 -4.25 -12.42
CA VAL A 491 -14.34 -3.40 -13.50
C VAL A 491 -15.50 -2.64 -14.11
N LEU A 492 -15.59 -1.35 -13.81
CA LEU A 492 -16.54 -0.44 -14.46
C LEU A 492 -16.03 0.02 -15.81
N VAL A 493 -16.75 -0.29 -16.90
CA VAL A 493 -16.41 0.12 -18.27
C VAL A 493 -17.57 0.92 -18.87
N PRO A 494 -17.47 2.27 -18.93
CA PRO A 494 -18.36 3.08 -19.75
C PRO A 494 -18.14 2.71 -21.22
N LEU A 495 -19.09 2.05 -21.86
CA LEU A 495 -18.89 1.50 -23.20
C LEU A 495 -18.59 2.58 -24.26
N ARG A 496 -19.13 3.79 -24.10
CA ARG A 496 -18.76 4.97 -24.91
C ARG A 496 -17.27 5.35 -24.83
N SER A 497 -16.54 4.97 -23.78
CA SER A 497 -15.11 5.28 -23.72
C SER A 497 -14.29 4.45 -24.69
N LEU A 498 -14.83 3.33 -25.17
CA LEU A 498 -14.16 2.46 -26.14
C LEU A 498 -14.12 3.07 -27.55
N THR A 499 -15.00 4.02 -27.86
CA THR A 499 -14.95 4.79 -29.13
C THR A 499 -14.07 6.04 -29.02
N GLY A 500 -13.47 6.29 -27.86
CA GLY A 500 -12.61 7.43 -27.61
C GLY A 500 -11.19 7.28 -28.18
N PRO A 501 -10.36 8.34 -28.10
CA PRO A 501 -9.02 8.38 -28.70
C PRO A 501 -8.01 7.38 -28.08
N LYS A 502 -8.36 6.71 -26.97
CA LYS A 502 -7.53 5.67 -26.35
C LYS A 502 -7.51 4.37 -27.17
N TYR A 503 -8.48 4.18 -28.07
CA TYR A 503 -8.65 2.98 -28.87
C TYR A 503 -8.54 3.31 -30.36
N ASN A 504 -7.38 3.01 -30.94
CA ASN A 504 -7.06 3.35 -32.32
C ASN A 504 -7.48 2.23 -33.28
N ALA A 505 -8.01 2.61 -34.45
CA ALA A 505 -8.50 1.65 -35.44
C ALA A 505 -7.45 0.70 -36.02
N ASN A 506 -6.16 1.01 -35.89
CA ASN A 506 -5.05 0.21 -36.42
C ASN A 506 -4.44 -0.74 -35.38
N LYS A 507 -5.01 -0.84 -34.18
CA LYS A 507 -4.51 -1.69 -33.10
C LYS A 507 -5.63 -2.63 -32.63
N GLU A 508 -5.29 -3.91 -32.50
CA GLU A 508 -6.15 -4.86 -31.80
C GLU A 508 -5.94 -4.71 -30.28
N TYR A 509 -7.06 -4.80 -29.55
CA TYR A 509 -7.09 -4.67 -28.10
C TYR A 509 -7.73 -5.91 -27.48
N ASN A 510 -7.30 -6.27 -26.29
CA ASN A 510 -7.87 -7.33 -25.48
C ASN A 510 -8.43 -6.81 -24.15
N LEU A 511 -8.95 -7.70 -23.31
CA LEU A 511 -9.52 -7.34 -22.00
C LEU A 511 -8.50 -6.73 -21.03
N VAL A 512 -7.22 -7.13 -21.12
CA VAL A 512 -6.14 -6.53 -20.32
C VAL A 512 -5.90 -5.08 -20.74
N ASP A 513 -5.97 -4.78 -22.03
CA ASP A 513 -5.82 -3.41 -22.52
C ASP A 513 -6.93 -2.47 -22.01
N ILE A 514 -8.14 -2.98 -21.73
CA ILE A 514 -9.19 -2.17 -21.09
C ILE A 514 -8.74 -1.73 -19.70
N LEU A 515 -8.24 -2.67 -18.89
CA LEU A 515 -7.75 -2.37 -17.55
C LEU A 515 -6.57 -1.39 -17.59
N ILE A 516 -5.66 -1.57 -18.56
CA ILE A 516 -4.56 -0.62 -18.80
C ILE A 516 -5.11 0.76 -19.14
N ASN A 517 -5.91 0.87 -20.19
CA ASN A 517 -6.35 2.16 -20.69
C ASN A 517 -7.28 2.91 -19.73
N GLN A 518 -7.95 2.17 -18.85
CA GLN A 518 -8.90 2.74 -17.92
C GLN A 518 -8.31 3.06 -16.56
N TYR A 519 -7.49 2.18 -15.98
CA TYR A 519 -6.98 2.31 -14.61
C TYR A 519 -5.45 2.47 -14.55
N PHE A 520 -4.72 2.08 -15.60
CA PHE A 520 -3.25 2.11 -15.64
C PHE A 520 -2.69 2.91 -16.82
N PHE A 521 -3.43 3.88 -17.37
CA PHE A 521 -3.09 4.54 -18.65
C PHE A 521 -1.71 5.20 -18.65
N ASP A 522 -1.29 5.74 -17.51
CA ASP A 522 0.02 6.38 -17.33
C ASP A 522 1.11 5.41 -16.84
N ARG A 523 0.88 4.09 -16.91
CA ARG A 523 1.67 3.09 -16.18
C ARG A 523 1.95 1.86 -17.04
N SER A 524 3.21 1.44 -17.08
CA SER A 524 3.58 0.16 -17.66
C SER A 524 3.21 -0.99 -16.69
N LEU A 525 2.44 -1.96 -17.18
CA LEU A 525 2.40 -3.31 -16.60
C LEU A 525 3.60 -4.10 -17.13
N SER A 526 4.28 -4.86 -16.27
CA SER A 526 5.27 -5.85 -16.72
C SER A 526 4.61 -6.93 -17.59
N VAL A 527 5.40 -7.64 -18.37
CA VAL A 527 4.89 -8.75 -19.19
C VAL A 527 4.26 -9.83 -18.31
N GLU A 528 4.86 -10.14 -17.16
CA GLU A 528 4.33 -11.15 -16.25
C GLU A 528 3.03 -10.70 -15.56
N GLU A 529 2.90 -9.42 -15.21
CA GLU A 529 1.65 -8.87 -14.66
C GLU A 529 0.51 -8.98 -15.67
N LYS A 530 0.77 -8.68 -16.95
CA LYS A 530 -0.23 -8.82 -18.02
C LYS A 530 -0.69 -10.28 -18.16
N ASN A 531 0.24 -11.23 -18.19
CA ASN A 531 -0.08 -12.65 -18.29
C ASN A 531 -0.87 -13.14 -17.06
N THR A 532 -0.50 -12.70 -15.86
CA THR A 532 -1.21 -13.07 -14.63
C THR A 532 -2.62 -12.50 -14.60
N LEU A 533 -2.79 -11.26 -15.07
CA LEU A 533 -4.09 -10.61 -15.18
C LEU A 533 -4.99 -11.31 -16.21
N GLU A 534 -4.44 -11.66 -17.37
CA GLU A 534 -5.13 -12.44 -18.40
C GLU A 534 -5.66 -13.77 -17.85
N ASN A 535 -4.82 -14.51 -17.11
CA ASN A 535 -5.24 -15.74 -16.43
C ASN A 535 -6.37 -15.47 -15.43
N LYS A 536 -6.26 -14.40 -14.61
CA LYS A 536 -7.27 -14.04 -13.61
C LYS A 536 -8.62 -13.67 -14.22
N ILE A 537 -8.66 -13.01 -15.38
CA ILE A 537 -9.91 -12.63 -16.08
C ILE A 537 -10.79 -13.86 -16.35
N HIS A 538 -10.19 -15.02 -16.60
CA HIS A 538 -10.92 -16.25 -16.89
C HIS A 538 -11.29 -17.08 -15.64
N THR A 539 -10.80 -16.71 -14.44
CA THR A 539 -11.06 -17.47 -13.19
C THR A 539 -12.46 -17.29 -12.61
N GLY A 540 -13.25 -16.34 -13.12
CA GLY A 540 -14.56 -15.99 -12.56
C GLY A 540 -14.49 -15.12 -11.29
N ARG A 541 -13.31 -14.60 -10.93
CA ARG A 541 -13.17 -13.69 -9.78
C ARG A 541 -13.25 -12.20 -10.13
N ILE A 542 -13.45 -11.89 -11.42
CA ILE A 542 -13.61 -10.52 -11.92
C ILE A 542 -15.05 -10.33 -12.43
N LEU A 543 -15.71 -9.27 -11.96
CA LEU A 543 -17.04 -8.86 -12.42
C LEU A 543 -16.92 -7.60 -13.31
N TRP A 544 -17.51 -7.64 -14.50
CA TRP A 544 -17.51 -6.50 -15.42
C TRP A 544 -18.85 -5.75 -15.38
N LEU A 545 -18.81 -4.44 -15.14
CA LEU A 545 -19.97 -3.54 -15.25
C LEU A 545 -19.86 -2.78 -16.56
N LEU A 546 -20.63 -3.19 -17.57
CA LEU A 546 -20.61 -2.62 -18.90
C LEU A 546 -21.72 -1.58 -19.03
N ASP A 547 -21.36 -0.30 -18.93
CA ASP A 547 -22.33 0.79 -18.86
C ASP A 547 -22.61 1.40 -20.23
N GLY A 548 -23.86 1.30 -20.70
CA GLY A 548 -24.34 1.98 -21.92
C GLY A 548 -24.15 1.20 -23.21
N TYR A 549 -24.64 -0.04 -23.28
CA TYR A 549 -24.54 -0.88 -24.50
C TYR A 549 -25.24 -0.27 -25.71
N ASP A 550 -26.34 0.46 -25.48
CA ASP A 550 -27.07 1.18 -26.52
C ASP A 550 -26.24 2.29 -27.19
N GLU A 551 -25.17 2.76 -26.54
CA GLU A 551 -24.32 3.84 -27.05
C GLU A 551 -23.31 3.38 -28.10
N ILE A 552 -23.08 2.07 -28.24
CA ILE A 552 -22.01 1.56 -29.13
C ILE A 552 -22.48 0.54 -30.18
N VAL A 553 -23.63 -0.12 -29.99
CA VAL A 553 -24.08 -1.26 -30.82
C VAL A 553 -24.33 -0.93 -32.30
N GLN A 554 -24.57 0.34 -32.64
CA GLN A 554 -24.84 0.77 -34.03
C GLN A 554 -23.62 1.36 -34.76
N GLU A 555 -22.57 1.75 -34.03
CA GLU A 555 -21.43 2.52 -34.58
C GLU A 555 -20.08 1.84 -34.29
N THR A 556 -20.06 0.50 -34.25
CA THR A 556 -18.83 -0.24 -33.89
C THR A 556 -17.98 -0.54 -35.12
N SER A 557 -16.74 -0.05 -35.13
CA SER A 557 -15.70 -0.49 -36.07
C SER A 557 -15.28 -1.95 -35.78
N SER A 558 -14.73 -2.65 -36.78
CA SER A 558 -14.44 -4.09 -36.68
C SER A 558 -13.53 -4.49 -35.50
N HIS A 559 -12.53 -3.66 -35.16
CA HIS A 559 -11.65 -3.92 -34.02
C HIS A 559 -12.36 -3.79 -32.67
N LEU A 560 -13.25 -2.79 -32.51
CA LEU A 560 -14.05 -2.62 -31.29
C LEU A 560 -15.10 -3.74 -31.16
N GLN A 561 -15.60 -4.24 -32.29
CA GLN A 561 -16.56 -5.35 -32.29
C GLN A 561 -15.94 -6.61 -31.68
N ASN A 562 -14.69 -6.93 -32.04
CA ASN A 562 -13.96 -8.05 -31.43
C ASN A 562 -13.79 -7.86 -29.91
N LEU A 563 -13.36 -6.68 -29.47
CA LEU A 563 -13.19 -6.39 -28.03
C LEU A 563 -14.52 -6.49 -27.27
N LEU A 564 -15.61 -5.98 -27.85
CA LEU A 564 -16.96 -6.08 -27.29
C LEU A 564 -17.40 -7.54 -27.19
N GLU A 565 -17.15 -8.36 -28.21
CA GLU A 565 -17.42 -9.79 -28.15
C GLU A 565 -16.64 -10.50 -27.05
N GLN A 566 -15.37 -10.12 -26.81
CA GLN A 566 -14.58 -10.64 -25.70
C GLN A 566 -15.22 -10.29 -24.35
N LEU A 567 -15.65 -9.03 -24.17
CA LEU A 567 -16.34 -8.58 -22.94
C LEU A 567 -17.63 -9.36 -22.69
N LEU A 568 -18.46 -9.54 -23.71
CA LEU A 568 -19.73 -10.25 -23.61
C LEU A 568 -19.56 -11.77 -23.43
N LYS A 569 -18.37 -12.33 -23.68
CA LYS A 569 -18.03 -13.73 -23.42
C LYS A 569 -17.53 -13.97 -21.99
N THR A 570 -17.20 -12.92 -21.23
CA THR A 570 -16.77 -13.07 -19.83
C THR A 570 -17.81 -13.83 -18.97
N PRO A 571 -17.37 -14.58 -17.94
CA PRO A 571 -18.27 -15.41 -17.14
C PRO A 571 -19.24 -14.59 -16.27
N HIS A 572 -18.79 -13.43 -15.78
CA HIS A 572 -19.60 -12.57 -14.92
C HIS A 572 -19.58 -11.12 -15.40
N HIS A 573 -20.75 -10.62 -15.79
CA HIS A 573 -20.93 -9.23 -16.18
C HIS A 573 -22.37 -8.75 -15.99
N ILE A 574 -22.50 -7.45 -15.74
CA ILE A 574 -23.75 -6.72 -15.77
C ILE A 574 -23.67 -5.71 -16.90
N VAL A 575 -24.62 -5.76 -17.82
CA VAL A 575 -24.72 -4.81 -18.94
C VAL A 575 -25.88 -3.88 -18.68
N THR A 576 -25.68 -2.58 -18.83
CA THR A 576 -26.79 -1.62 -18.85
C THR A 576 -27.12 -1.24 -20.28
N SER A 577 -28.41 -1.14 -20.61
CA SER A 577 -28.85 -0.73 -21.95
C SER A 577 -30.24 -0.10 -21.92
N ARG A 578 -30.62 0.54 -23.03
CA ARG A 578 -32.02 0.89 -23.29
C ARG A 578 -32.75 -0.29 -23.93
N PRO A 579 -34.03 -0.54 -23.57
CA PRO A 579 -34.77 -1.71 -24.06
C PRO A 579 -34.80 -1.82 -25.59
N TYR A 580 -35.00 -0.70 -26.28
CA TYR A 580 -35.26 -0.63 -27.71
C TYR A 580 -34.01 -0.71 -28.61
N MET A 581 -32.80 -0.71 -28.04
CA MET A 581 -31.53 -0.80 -28.78
C MET A 581 -30.78 -2.11 -28.48
N ASN A 582 -31.40 -3.02 -27.73
CA ASN A 582 -30.74 -4.22 -27.27
C ASN A 582 -30.80 -5.35 -28.31
N THR A 583 -29.64 -5.95 -28.59
CA THR A 583 -29.49 -7.13 -29.44
C THR A 583 -29.07 -8.38 -28.64
N LEU A 584 -28.88 -8.26 -27.31
CA LEU A 584 -28.38 -9.33 -26.44
C LEU A 584 -29.52 -10.25 -25.98
N SER A 585 -29.27 -11.56 -26.02
CA SER A 585 -30.21 -12.62 -25.63
C SER A 585 -29.85 -13.25 -24.28
N TYR A 586 -29.89 -12.48 -23.20
CA TYR A 586 -29.63 -13.00 -21.84
C TYR A 586 -30.86 -13.71 -21.25
N PHE A 587 -30.62 -14.54 -20.23
CA PHE A 587 -31.67 -15.27 -19.52
C PHE A 587 -32.27 -14.49 -18.34
N VAL A 588 -31.52 -13.50 -17.83
CA VAL A 588 -31.91 -12.68 -16.68
C VAL A 588 -31.95 -11.22 -17.11
N HIS A 589 -33.14 -10.63 -17.05
CA HIS A 589 -33.40 -9.22 -17.34
C HIS A 589 -33.89 -8.52 -16.07
N MET A 590 -33.41 -7.30 -15.88
CA MET A 590 -33.80 -6.42 -14.79
C MET A 590 -34.08 -5.02 -15.31
N GLU A 591 -34.80 -4.24 -14.52
CA GLU A 591 -35.17 -2.88 -14.86
C GLU A 591 -34.93 -1.94 -13.67
N ILE A 592 -34.43 -0.74 -13.96
CA ILE A 592 -34.38 0.35 -12.99
C ILE A 592 -35.74 1.06 -13.02
N THR A 593 -36.43 1.10 -11.88
CA THR A 593 -37.79 1.65 -11.75
C THR A 593 -37.84 2.98 -11.00
#